data_AF-A0A4Y2BW40-F1
#
_entry.id   AF-A0A4Y2BW40-F1
#
_cell.length_a   1.000
_cell.length_b   1.000
_cell.length_c   1.000
_cell.angle_alpha   90.00
_cell.angle_beta   90.00
_cell.angle_gamma   90.00
#
_symmetry.space_group_name_H-M   'P 1'
#
loop_
_entity.id
_entity.type
_entity.pdbx_description
1 polymer ?
#
loop_
_entity_poly.entity_id
_entity_poly.type
_entity_poly.pdbx_seq_one_letter_code
_entity_poly.pdbx_strand_id
1 'polypeptide(L)'
;MIGIHEFTGCDSVSAFKGKGKSSPVKLMMASNEYTKAFINLGESWIVNTDLKLTLEKFVCDLYGYKGCSSINFCRYNWLRLGSLSDTNLPPNQDSLQKHILRANYQAGINRRSLSNFINAPCPSQHGWKISEGILEVDWMSQDPVPPALIGNVHCKCKNNRCSTGSGSCHSSKLHCNELCLCTECANLSDNAD
;
A
#
# COMPACT_ATOMS: atom_id res chain seq x y z
N MET A 1 8.94 -3.20 20.58
CA MET A 1 8.14 -1.96 20.40
C MET A 1 8.76 -0.99 19.40
N ILE A 2 10.09 -0.95 19.24
CA ILE A 2 10.77 -0.07 18.26
C ILE A 2 10.24 -0.27 16.84
N GLY A 3 10.25 -1.50 16.31
CA GLY A 3 9.81 -1.76 14.93
C GLY A 3 8.39 -1.27 14.62
N ILE A 4 7.41 -1.58 15.49
CA ILE A 4 6.03 -1.13 15.27
C ILE A 4 5.87 0.40 15.39
N HIS A 5 6.68 1.07 16.23
CA HIS A 5 6.67 2.52 16.32
C HIS A 5 7.14 3.16 15.01
N GLU A 6 8.31 2.77 14.51
CA GLU A 6 8.86 3.32 13.26
C GLU A 6 7.96 3.02 12.06
N PHE A 7 7.39 1.82 12.02
CA PHE A 7 6.54 1.39 10.92
C PHE A 7 5.18 2.08 10.90
N THR A 8 4.63 2.47 12.05
CA THR A 8 3.30 3.12 12.09
C THR A 8 3.36 4.64 12.05
N GLY A 9 4.58 5.19 12.07
CA GLY A 9 4.86 6.61 11.92
C GLY A 9 5.70 7.18 13.07
N CYS A 10 6.74 7.92 12.70
CA CYS A 10 7.61 8.71 13.57
C CYS A 10 8.04 9.98 12.82
N ASP A 11 8.94 10.78 13.40
CA ASP A 11 9.37 12.05 12.79
C ASP A 11 10.06 11.85 11.42
N SER A 12 10.76 10.73 11.23
CA SER A 12 11.49 10.40 9.99
C SER A 12 10.71 9.50 9.03
N VAL A 13 9.60 8.89 9.47
CA VAL A 13 8.87 7.86 8.72
C VAL A 13 7.38 8.20 8.69
N SER A 14 6.82 8.27 7.48
CA SER A 14 5.40 8.57 7.23
C SER A 14 4.44 7.65 7.99
N ALA A 15 3.28 8.16 8.40
CA ALA A 15 2.21 7.36 9.01
C ALA A 15 1.19 6.83 7.98
N PHE A 16 0.44 5.79 8.35
CA PHE A 16 -0.69 5.29 7.55
C PHE A 16 -1.95 6.14 7.77
N LYS A 17 -2.56 6.62 6.69
CA LYS A 17 -3.75 7.50 6.74
C LYS A 17 -4.91 6.81 7.48
N GLY A 18 -5.46 7.50 8.47
CA GLY A 18 -6.62 7.00 9.24
C GLY A 18 -6.30 5.84 10.19
N LYS A 19 -5.02 5.50 10.42
CA LYS A 19 -4.60 4.41 11.34
C LYS A 19 -3.92 4.99 12.57
N GLY A 20 -4.65 5.05 13.69
CA GLY A 20 -4.10 5.48 14.99
C GLY A 20 -3.25 4.38 15.66
N LYS A 21 -2.42 4.74 16.65
CA LYS A 21 -1.40 3.84 17.25
C LYS A 21 -1.96 2.56 17.91
N SER A 22 -3.16 2.60 18.48
CA SER A 22 -3.72 1.48 19.24
C SER A 22 -4.09 0.28 18.37
N SER A 23 -4.60 0.51 17.16
CA SER A 23 -5.07 -0.56 16.26
C SER A 23 -3.91 -1.42 15.71
N PRO A 24 -2.82 -0.85 15.15
CA PRO A 24 -1.64 -1.59 14.72
C PRO A 24 -1.00 -2.41 15.86
N VAL A 25 -0.89 -1.84 17.06
CA VAL A 25 -0.28 -2.54 18.20
C VAL A 25 -1.12 -3.75 18.61
N LYS A 26 -2.45 -3.60 18.71
CA LYS A 26 -3.36 -4.73 18.97
C LYS A 26 -3.26 -5.81 17.90
N LEU A 27 -3.21 -5.41 16.62
CA LEU A 27 -3.07 -6.33 15.49
C LEU A 27 -1.76 -7.11 15.55
N MET A 28 -0.64 -6.43 15.83
CA MET A 28 0.67 -7.07 16.01
C MET A 28 0.62 -8.11 17.13
N MET A 29 0.11 -7.72 18.31
CA MET A 29 0.09 -8.60 19.50
C MET A 29 -0.83 -9.81 19.33
N ALA A 30 -1.83 -9.74 18.44
CA ALA A 30 -2.74 -10.86 18.16
C ALA A 30 -2.12 -11.95 17.26
N SER A 31 -0.93 -11.73 16.68
CA SER A 31 -0.28 -12.66 15.76
C SER A 31 1.20 -12.85 16.10
N ASN A 32 1.60 -14.10 16.34
CA ASN A 32 3.02 -14.43 16.56
C ASN A 32 3.88 -14.12 15.33
N GLU A 33 3.31 -14.27 14.13
CA GLU A 33 3.95 -13.93 12.86
C GLU A 33 4.26 -12.42 12.80
N TYR A 34 3.28 -11.57 13.09
CA TYR A 34 3.46 -10.11 13.08
C TYR A 34 4.37 -9.65 14.22
N THR A 35 4.23 -10.24 15.41
CA THR A 35 5.12 -9.96 16.54
C THR A 35 6.58 -10.24 16.16
N LYS A 36 6.87 -11.40 15.55
CA LYS A 36 8.22 -11.72 15.06
C LYS A 36 8.70 -10.76 13.99
N ALA A 37 7.85 -10.40 13.03
CA ALA A 37 8.21 -9.43 11.99
C ALA A 37 8.66 -8.08 12.57
N PHE A 38 7.93 -7.55 13.56
CA PHE A 38 8.29 -6.29 14.21
C PHE A 38 9.44 -6.41 15.22
N ILE A 39 9.76 -7.61 15.70
CA ILE A 39 11.00 -7.89 16.43
C ILE A 39 12.20 -7.86 15.47
N ASN A 40 12.05 -8.39 14.26
CA ASN A 40 13.14 -8.48 13.29
C ASN A 40 13.37 -7.16 12.52
N LEU A 41 12.36 -6.28 12.49
CA LEU A 41 12.48 -4.96 11.85
C LEU A 41 13.57 -4.11 12.55
N GLY A 42 14.57 -3.69 11.77
CA GLY A 42 15.75 -2.96 12.22
C GLY A 42 16.89 -3.82 12.77
N GLU A 43 16.74 -5.14 12.80
CA GLU A 43 17.81 -6.06 13.22
C GLU A 43 18.98 -6.02 12.23
N SER A 44 18.68 -6.12 10.94
CA SER A 44 19.62 -5.92 9.82
C SER A 44 19.29 -4.63 9.07
N TRP A 45 20.29 -4.03 8.42
CA TRP A 45 20.07 -2.92 7.49
C TRP A 45 19.36 -3.36 6.20
N ILE A 46 19.49 -4.64 5.83
CA ILE A 46 18.87 -5.23 4.65
C ILE A 46 17.60 -5.98 5.06
N VAL A 47 16.47 -5.59 4.45
CA VAL A 47 15.18 -6.26 4.66
C VAL A 47 15.02 -7.41 3.67
N ASN A 48 14.91 -8.63 4.18
CA ASN A 48 14.68 -9.81 3.36
C ASN A 48 13.22 -9.87 2.82
N THR A 49 13.01 -10.73 1.83
CA THR A 49 11.71 -10.87 1.15
C THR A 49 10.60 -11.33 2.09
N ASP A 50 10.86 -12.31 2.96
CA ASP A 50 9.85 -12.86 3.87
C ASP A 50 9.32 -11.81 4.85
N LEU A 51 10.22 -10.96 5.37
CA LEU A 51 9.87 -9.85 6.25
C LEU A 51 9.03 -8.82 5.50
N LYS A 52 9.38 -8.48 4.25
CA LYS A 52 8.58 -7.59 3.40
C LYS A 52 7.17 -8.13 3.16
N LEU A 53 7.05 -9.42 2.82
CA LEU A 53 5.76 -10.07 2.59
C LEU A 53 4.91 -10.10 3.87
N THR A 54 5.53 -10.37 5.02
CA THR A 54 4.83 -10.38 6.31
C THR A 54 4.33 -8.99 6.70
N LEU A 55 5.14 -7.95 6.48
CA LEU A 55 4.74 -6.57 6.72
C LEU A 55 3.67 -6.09 5.73
N GLU A 56 3.72 -6.53 4.47
CA GLU A 56 2.67 -6.27 3.48
C GLU A 56 1.32 -6.87 3.93
N LYS A 57 1.32 -8.14 4.33
CA LYS A 57 0.15 -8.83 4.90
C LYS A 57 -0.39 -8.11 6.14
N PHE A 58 0.48 -7.65 7.03
CA PHE A 58 0.08 -6.84 8.18
C PHE A 58 -0.66 -5.56 7.77
N VAL A 59 -0.17 -4.86 6.73
CA VAL A 59 -0.84 -3.64 6.23
C VAL A 59 -2.19 -4.00 5.60
N CYS A 60 -2.31 -5.09 4.85
CA CYS A 60 -3.61 -5.57 4.34
C CYS A 60 -4.63 -5.73 5.48
N ASP A 61 -4.26 -6.44 6.55
CA ASP A 61 -5.10 -6.65 7.72
C ASP A 61 -5.43 -5.32 8.45
N LEU A 62 -4.46 -4.41 8.55
CA LEU A 62 -4.65 -3.08 9.16
C LEU A 62 -5.68 -2.22 8.40
N TYR A 63 -5.79 -2.41 7.09
CA TYR A 63 -6.80 -1.78 6.25
C TYR A 63 -8.13 -2.57 6.17
N GLY A 64 -8.25 -3.68 6.91
CA GLY A 64 -9.49 -4.46 7.03
C GLY A 64 -9.61 -5.61 6.02
N TYR A 65 -8.59 -5.84 5.20
CA TYR A 65 -8.56 -6.91 4.20
C TYR A 65 -7.97 -8.19 4.78
N LYS A 66 -8.68 -8.77 5.76
CA LYS A 66 -8.19 -9.95 6.49
C LYS A 66 -7.89 -11.12 5.56
N GLY A 67 -6.66 -11.63 5.62
CA GLY A 67 -6.22 -12.77 4.82
C GLY A 67 -5.78 -12.43 3.38
N CYS A 68 -5.83 -11.16 2.98
CA CYS A 68 -5.20 -10.66 1.74
C CYS A 68 -3.69 -10.51 2.00
N SER A 69 -2.85 -11.06 1.12
CA SER A 69 -1.39 -10.91 1.19
C SER A 69 -0.81 -9.98 0.11
N SER A 70 -1.67 -9.44 -0.76
CA SER A 70 -1.28 -8.52 -1.84
C SER A 70 -1.97 -7.17 -1.65
N ILE A 71 -1.19 -6.15 -1.30
CA ILE A 71 -1.74 -4.81 -1.05
C ILE A 71 -2.32 -4.19 -2.32
N ASN A 72 -1.75 -4.52 -3.48
CA ASN A 72 -2.28 -4.10 -4.78
C ASN A 72 -3.63 -4.76 -5.08
N PHE A 73 -3.82 -6.04 -4.74
CA PHE A 73 -5.13 -6.69 -4.87
C PHE A 73 -6.17 -6.04 -3.94
N CYS A 74 -5.78 -5.77 -2.69
CA CYS A 74 -6.60 -5.03 -1.74
C CYS A 74 -6.99 -3.63 -2.28
N ARG A 75 -6.06 -2.88 -2.90
CA ARG A 75 -6.35 -1.59 -3.58
C ARG A 75 -7.28 -1.73 -4.77
N TYR A 76 -7.06 -2.72 -5.63
CA TYR A 76 -7.90 -2.98 -6.79
C TYR A 76 -9.35 -3.23 -6.36
N ASN A 77 -9.56 -4.07 -5.34
CA ASN A 77 -10.89 -4.31 -4.78
C ASN A 77 -11.51 -3.04 -4.18
N TRP A 78 -10.73 -2.18 -3.52
CA TRP A 78 -11.24 -0.90 -3.02
C TRP A 78 -11.78 -0.02 -4.17
N LEU A 79 -11.00 0.10 -5.25
CA LEU A 79 -11.39 0.87 -6.43
C LEU A 79 -12.63 0.29 -7.10
N ARG A 80 -12.71 -1.03 -7.22
CA ARG A 80 -13.86 -1.76 -7.77
C ARG A 80 -15.15 -1.52 -7.00
N LEU A 81 -15.09 -1.42 -5.67
CA LEU A 81 -16.26 -1.20 -4.84
C LEU A 81 -16.76 0.25 -4.86
N GLY A 82 -16.02 1.18 -5.48
CA GLY A 82 -16.39 2.59 -5.57
C GLY A 82 -16.51 3.26 -4.19
N SER A 83 -15.72 2.80 -3.23
CA SER A 83 -15.73 3.35 -1.86
C SER A 83 -15.25 4.81 -1.87
N LEU A 84 -15.97 5.69 -1.18
CA LEU A 84 -15.69 7.14 -1.18
C LEU A 84 -14.73 7.58 -0.08
N SER A 85 -14.35 6.69 0.85
CA SER A 85 -13.46 7.06 1.96
C SER A 85 -12.03 6.61 1.73
N ASP A 86 -11.17 7.58 1.39
CA ASP A 86 -9.72 7.40 1.27
C ASP A 86 -9.05 6.83 2.53
N THR A 87 -9.71 6.88 3.70
CA THR A 87 -9.17 6.31 4.95
C THR A 87 -9.00 4.80 4.88
N ASN A 88 -9.72 4.15 3.97
CA ASN A 88 -9.70 2.70 3.77
C ASN A 88 -8.91 2.31 2.52
N LEU A 89 -8.34 3.27 1.79
CA LEU A 89 -7.47 2.99 0.65
C LEU A 89 -6.05 2.65 1.17
N PRO A 90 -5.60 1.39 1.07
CA PRO A 90 -4.24 1.04 1.47
C PRO A 90 -3.19 1.67 0.52
N PRO A 91 -1.92 1.82 0.94
CA PRO A 91 -0.85 2.28 0.05
C PRO A 91 -0.62 1.30 -1.10
N ASN A 92 -0.07 1.78 -2.24
CA ASN A 92 0.36 0.85 -3.30
C ASN A 92 1.62 0.10 -2.89
N GLN A 93 1.85 -1.06 -3.49
CA GLN A 93 2.95 -1.93 -3.13
C GLN A 93 4.31 -1.23 -3.22
N ASP A 94 4.59 -0.50 -4.29
CA ASP A 94 5.87 0.18 -4.48
C ASP A 94 6.14 1.22 -3.38
N SER A 95 5.15 2.05 -3.06
CA SER A 95 5.23 3.00 -1.95
C SER A 95 5.38 2.33 -0.58
N LEU A 96 4.73 1.17 -0.38
CA LEU A 96 4.85 0.39 0.83
C LEU A 96 6.26 -0.23 0.97
N GLN A 97 6.85 -0.69 -0.12
CA GLN A 97 8.22 -1.18 -0.13
C GLN A 97 9.21 -0.09 0.29
N LYS A 98 9.08 1.13 -0.26
CA LYS A 98 9.92 2.27 0.16
C LYS A 98 9.71 2.60 1.64
N HIS A 99 8.47 2.57 2.11
CA HIS A 99 8.15 2.79 3.52
C HIS A 99 8.75 1.72 4.45
N ILE A 100 8.68 0.43 4.08
CA ILE A 100 9.32 -0.68 4.83
C ILE A 100 10.81 -0.43 4.99
N LEU A 101 11.50 0.01 3.92
CA LEU A 101 12.93 0.30 3.97
C LEU A 101 13.24 1.44 4.95
N ARG A 102 12.46 2.52 4.92
CA ARG A 102 12.63 3.65 5.85
C ARG A 102 12.40 3.24 7.30
N ALA A 103 11.29 2.54 7.56
CA ALA A 103 10.95 2.03 8.89
C ALA A 103 12.03 1.08 9.42
N ASN A 104 12.58 0.21 8.56
CA ASN A 104 13.67 -0.68 8.94
C ASN A 104 14.94 0.09 9.32
N TYR A 105 15.33 1.07 8.51
CA TYR A 105 16.50 1.89 8.77
C TYR A 105 16.35 2.66 10.09
N GLN A 106 15.23 3.36 10.28
CA GLN A 106 14.98 4.12 11.51
C GLN A 106 14.90 3.19 12.74
N ALA A 107 14.32 2.00 12.59
CA ALA A 107 14.31 1.01 13.67
C ALA A 107 15.73 0.53 13.98
N GLY A 108 16.56 0.36 12.95
CA GLY A 108 17.96 0.01 13.08
C GLY A 108 18.79 1.07 13.81
N ILE A 109 18.55 2.35 13.55
CA ILE A 109 19.13 3.47 14.29
C ILE A 109 18.70 3.41 15.75
N ASN A 110 17.38 3.33 16.00
CA ASN A 110 16.83 3.41 17.35
C ASN A 110 17.23 2.20 18.23
N ARG A 111 17.39 1.01 17.64
CA ARG A 111 17.92 -0.18 18.34
C ARG A 111 19.36 -0.02 18.80
N ARG A 112 20.12 0.82 18.12
CA ARG A 112 21.55 1.05 18.37
C ARG A 112 21.79 2.40 19.05
N SER A 113 20.76 3.02 19.63
CA SER A 113 20.84 4.36 20.24
C SER A 113 21.85 4.47 21.39
N LEU A 114 22.15 3.35 22.06
CA LEU A 114 23.13 3.27 23.15
C LEU A 114 24.54 2.90 22.65
N SER A 115 24.72 2.67 21.36
CA SER A 115 26.02 2.34 20.78
C SER A 115 26.79 3.62 20.47
N ASN A 116 28.05 3.70 20.92
CA ASN A 116 28.93 4.83 20.62
C ASN A 116 29.17 5.02 19.11
N PHE A 117 29.13 3.92 18.35
CA PHE A 117 29.27 3.92 16.89
C PHE A 117 28.21 3.00 16.27
N ILE A 118 27.23 3.59 15.59
CA ILE A 118 26.11 2.85 14.98
C ILE A 118 26.53 2.13 13.70
N ASN A 119 27.57 2.64 13.00
CA ASN A 119 28.01 2.14 11.70
C ASN A 119 26.83 1.97 10.71
N ALA A 120 25.92 2.95 10.70
CA ALA A 120 24.79 2.94 9.80
C ALA A 120 25.26 3.15 8.35
N PRO A 121 24.71 2.39 7.38
CA PRO A 121 24.98 2.65 5.98
C PRO A 121 24.35 3.99 5.57
N CYS A 122 24.72 4.47 4.38
CA CYS A 122 24.10 5.65 3.80
C CYS A 122 22.56 5.46 3.74
N PRO A 123 21.76 6.45 4.18
CA PRO A 123 20.30 6.34 4.13
C PRO A 123 19.76 6.33 2.70
N SER A 124 20.53 6.81 1.71
CA SER A 124 20.20 6.60 0.30
C SER A 124 19.99 5.12 0.03
N GLN A 125 18.96 4.76 -0.74
CA GLN A 125 18.53 3.37 -1.01
C GLN A 125 17.79 2.68 0.14
N HIS A 126 17.68 3.28 1.32
CA HIS A 126 16.82 2.79 2.41
C HIS A 126 15.45 3.49 2.41
N GLY A 127 14.93 3.76 1.20
CA GLY A 127 13.68 4.51 1.00
C GLY A 127 13.84 6.03 1.07
N TRP A 128 15.08 6.52 1.05
CA TRP A 128 15.45 7.90 0.72
C TRP A 128 16.37 7.92 -0.51
N LYS A 129 16.46 9.09 -1.13
CA LYS A 129 17.37 9.41 -2.22
C LYS A 129 18.09 10.72 -1.92
N ILE A 130 19.25 10.92 -2.53
CA ILE A 130 19.98 12.20 -2.45
C ILE A 130 19.73 12.94 -3.75
N SER A 131 19.09 14.09 -3.66
CA SER A 131 18.85 15.02 -4.77
C SER A 131 19.61 16.30 -4.45
N GLU A 132 20.57 16.69 -5.29
CA GLU A 132 21.34 17.94 -5.11
C GLU A 132 22.02 18.07 -3.72
N GLY A 133 22.47 16.94 -3.16
CA GLY A 133 23.08 16.91 -1.82
C GLY A 133 22.09 16.93 -0.65
N ILE A 134 20.79 17.01 -0.91
CA ILE A 134 19.72 16.97 0.08
C ILE A 134 19.13 15.56 0.15
N LEU A 135 18.94 15.05 1.37
CA LEU A 135 18.25 13.78 1.59
C LEU A 135 16.74 13.97 1.48
N GLU A 136 16.13 13.31 0.51
CA GLU A 136 14.70 13.38 0.24
C GLU A 136 14.05 12.00 0.38
N VAL A 137 12.77 11.98 0.75
CA VAL A 137 11.98 10.75 0.77
C VAL A 137 11.82 10.24 -0.66
N ASP A 138 12.21 8.98 -0.88
CA ASP A 138 11.91 8.26 -2.11
C ASP A 138 10.52 7.63 -1.95
N TRP A 139 9.49 8.36 -2.38
CA TRP A 139 8.09 8.00 -2.13
C TRP A 139 7.67 6.75 -2.91
N MET A 140 8.02 6.71 -4.20
CA MET A 140 7.64 5.66 -5.14
C MET A 140 8.45 5.82 -6.44
N SER A 141 8.63 4.70 -7.13
CA SER A 141 9.28 4.57 -8.44
C SER A 141 8.27 4.26 -9.56
N GLN A 142 7.04 3.87 -9.21
CA GLN A 142 5.97 3.55 -10.17
C GLN A 142 4.81 4.52 -10.04
N ASP A 143 3.94 4.59 -11.05
CA ASP A 143 2.75 5.43 -11.00
C ASP A 143 1.77 4.98 -9.89
N PRO A 144 1.09 5.91 -9.19
CA PRO A 144 0.19 5.57 -8.07
C PRO A 144 -1.01 4.71 -8.45
N VAL A 145 -1.40 4.80 -9.72
CA VAL A 145 -2.55 4.14 -10.31
C VAL A 145 -2.11 3.60 -11.67
N PRO A 146 -2.21 2.28 -11.91
CA PRO A 146 -1.98 1.71 -13.23
C PRO A 146 -2.77 2.47 -14.31
N PRO A 147 -2.20 2.71 -15.51
CA PRO A 147 -2.89 3.43 -16.58
C PRO A 147 -4.28 2.86 -16.93
N ALA A 148 -4.46 1.54 -16.82
CA ALA A 148 -5.75 0.87 -17.02
C ALA A 148 -6.86 1.30 -16.04
N LEU A 149 -6.49 1.95 -14.94
CA LEU A 149 -7.39 2.49 -13.91
C LEU A 149 -7.49 4.02 -13.95
N ILE A 150 -6.69 4.69 -14.79
CA ILE A 150 -6.77 6.14 -15.00
C ILE A 150 -7.97 6.41 -15.90
N GLY A 151 -9.00 7.03 -15.33
CA GLY A 151 -10.30 7.23 -15.97
C GLY A 151 -11.34 6.28 -15.39
N ASN A 152 -11.61 6.42 -14.08
CA ASN A 152 -12.59 5.70 -13.23
C ASN A 152 -14.05 5.77 -13.74
N VAL A 153 -14.26 5.46 -15.00
CA VAL A 153 -15.54 5.45 -15.66
C VAL A 153 -16.04 4.02 -15.58
N HIS A 154 -16.59 3.67 -14.43
CA HIS A 154 -17.36 2.44 -14.26
C HIS A 154 -18.84 2.81 -14.18
N CYS A 155 -19.70 1.97 -14.77
CA CYS A 155 -21.13 2.18 -14.77
C CYS A 155 -21.83 1.16 -13.87
N LYS A 156 -23.04 1.52 -13.41
CA LYS A 156 -23.92 0.64 -12.61
C LYS A 156 -25.23 0.37 -13.33
N CYS A 157 -25.15 0.28 -14.66
CA CYS A 157 -26.27 0.12 -15.57
C CYS A 157 -27.04 -1.17 -15.29
N LYS A 158 -28.32 -1.07 -14.90
CA LYS A 158 -29.17 -2.25 -14.62
C LYS A 158 -30.09 -2.63 -15.78
N ASN A 159 -30.59 -1.64 -16.52
CA ASN A 159 -31.73 -1.84 -17.43
C ASN A 159 -31.37 -1.73 -18.91
N ASN A 160 -30.20 -1.20 -19.25
CA ASN A 160 -29.85 -0.88 -20.64
C ASN A 160 -28.64 -1.65 -21.15
N ARG A 161 -28.13 -2.66 -20.41
CA ARG A 161 -26.98 -3.49 -20.83
C ARG A 161 -25.76 -2.69 -21.30
N CYS A 162 -25.63 -1.43 -20.87
CA CYS A 162 -24.60 -0.49 -21.33
C CYS A 162 -24.62 -0.19 -22.85
N SER A 163 -25.72 -0.46 -23.54
CA SER A 163 -25.84 -0.27 -25.00
C SER A 163 -26.35 1.12 -25.41
N THR A 164 -26.85 1.91 -24.45
CA THR A 164 -27.38 3.26 -24.70
C THR A 164 -26.61 4.31 -23.90
N GLY A 165 -26.54 5.54 -24.43
CA GLY A 165 -25.68 6.64 -23.95
C GLY A 165 -25.95 7.22 -22.55
N SER A 166 -26.63 6.48 -21.66
CA SER A 166 -26.84 6.87 -20.27
C SER A 166 -25.77 6.33 -19.31
N GLY A 167 -24.98 5.34 -19.72
CA GLY A 167 -23.88 4.81 -18.90
C GLY A 167 -22.64 5.71 -18.98
N SER A 168 -21.99 5.97 -17.84
CA SER A 168 -20.74 6.74 -17.76
C SER A 168 -19.68 6.21 -18.74
N CYS A 169 -19.55 4.89 -18.87
CA CYS A 169 -18.63 4.22 -19.81
C CYS A 169 -18.92 4.61 -21.26
N HIS A 170 -20.19 4.50 -21.68
CA HIS A 170 -20.61 4.86 -23.02
C HIS A 170 -20.45 6.38 -23.28
N SER A 171 -20.80 7.23 -22.32
CA SER A 171 -20.64 8.70 -22.45
C SER A 171 -19.18 9.12 -22.60
N SER A 172 -18.27 8.35 -21.98
CA SER A 172 -16.83 8.57 -22.08
C SER A 172 -16.18 7.81 -23.23
N LYS A 173 -16.97 7.12 -24.07
CA LYS A 173 -16.50 6.27 -25.18
C LYS A 173 -15.50 5.19 -24.73
N LEU A 174 -15.73 4.60 -23.57
CA LEU A 174 -14.92 3.52 -23.01
C LEU A 174 -15.74 2.21 -22.96
N HIS A 175 -15.07 1.09 -23.21
CA HIS A 175 -15.63 -0.22 -22.92
C HIS A 175 -15.75 -0.42 -21.40
N CYS A 176 -16.84 -1.05 -20.98
CA CYS A 176 -16.99 -1.51 -19.62
C CYS A 176 -15.92 -2.58 -19.33
N ASN A 177 -15.28 -2.46 -18.18
CA ASN A 177 -14.35 -3.43 -17.64
C ASN A 177 -14.96 -4.09 -16.39
N GLU A 178 -14.18 -4.95 -15.75
CA GLU A 178 -14.58 -5.72 -14.56
C GLU A 178 -14.90 -4.86 -13.31
N LEU A 179 -14.64 -3.55 -13.38
CA LEU A 179 -15.00 -2.58 -12.35
C LEU A 179 -16.46 -2.10 -12.49
N CYS A 180 -17.09 -2.34 -13.64
CA CYS A 180 -18.49 -1.99 -13.86
C CYS A 180 -19.41 -2.93 -13.08
N LEU A 181 -20.41 -2.35 -12.39
CA LEU A 181 -21.43 -3.09 -11.64
C LEU A 181 -22.73 -3.19 -12.45
N CYS A 182 -22.59 -3.29 -13.77
CA CYS A 182 -23.70 -3.40 -14.70
C CYS A 182 -24.20 -4.85 -14.82
N THR A 183 -25.50 -5.01 -15.04
CA THR A 183 -26.13 -6.32 -15.24
C THR A 183 -26.21 -6.62 -16.74
N GLU A 184 -25.78 -7.82 -17.16
CA GLU A 184 -25.82 -8.27 -18.56
C GLU A 184 -25.18 -7.29 -19.56
N CYS A 185 -23.93 -6.89 -19.29
CA CYS A 185 -23.23 -5.89 -20.09
C CYS A 185 -22.99 -6.35 -21.54
N ALA A 186 -23.35 -5.51 -22.51
CA ALA A 186 -23.03 -5.67 -23.92
C ALA A 186 -21.86 -4.77 -24.39
N ASN A 187 -21.34 -3.90 -23.53
CA ASN A 187 -20.24 -2.97 -23.83
C ASN A 187 -18.90 -3.50 -23.27
N LEU A 188 -18.54 -4.74 -23.56
CA LEU A 188 -17.24 -5.32 -23.13
C LEU A 188 -16.20 -5.12 -24.24
N SER A 189 -14.92 -5.12 -23.92
CA SER A 189 -13.84 -5.15 -24.92
C SER A 189 -13.66 -6.55 -25.48
N ASP A 190 -13.42 -6.69 -26.79
CA ASP A 190 -13.24 -7.98 -27.47
C ASP A 190 -11.96 -8.75 -27.10
N ASN A 191 -11.12 -8.21 -26.22
CA ASN A 191 -9.89 -8.86 -25.77
C ASN A 191 -10.07 -9.41 -24.36
N ALA A 192 -10.47 -10.68 -24.28
CA ALA A 192 -10.36 -11.52 -23.10
C ALA A 192 -9.47 -12.72 -23.44
N ASP A 193 -8.16 -12.51 -23.32
CA ASP A 193 -7.13 -13.55 -23.14
C ASP A 193 -6.18 -13.07 -22.01
#